data_AF-A0A7G2MFI9-F1
#
_entry.id   AF-A0A7G2MFI9-F1
#
_cell.length_a   1.000
_cell.length_b   1.000
_cell.length_c   1.000
_cell.angle_alpha   90.00
_cell.angle_beta   90.00
_cell.angle_gamma   90.00
#
_symmetry.space_group_name_H-M   'P 1'
#
loop_
_entity.id
_entity.type
_entity.pdbx_description
1 polymer ?
#
loop_
_entity_poly.entity_id
_entity_poly.type
_entity_poly.pdbx_seq_one_letter_code
_entity_poly.pdbx_strand_id
1 'polypeptide(L)'
;MCLGLFACGNKNTKGSKAQEQQPQKDRVEVLYFHGKQRCITCAAIEKNTKETMETLFADELKDGSLVFKSIDISQTENEEITNKYEVTWSSLFITKWKNGKDSTENLTEYAFAKALSAPDTFKANVTQKIRQLLK
;
A
#
# COMPACT_ATOMS: atom_id res chain seq x y z
N MET A 1 -18.53 -16.75 -58.64
CA MET A 1 -17.51 -17.81 -58.62
C MET A 1 -16.16 -17.14 -58.45
N CYS A 2 -15.49 -17.37 -57.30
CA CYS A 2 -14.07 -17.08 -57.02
C CYS A 2 -13.64 -15.59 -57.01
N LEU A 3 -12.81 -15.08 -56.11
CA LEU A 3 -12.10 -15.58 -54.93
C LEU A 3 -11.68 -14.28 -54.20
N GLY A 4 -12.17 -14.06 -52.99
CA GLY A 4 -11.62 -13.02 -52.11
C GLY A 4 -10.27 -13.49 -51.56
N LEU A 5 -9.24 -12.67 -51.67
CA LEU A 5 -7.98 -12.87 -50.98
C LEU A 5 -7.90 -11.89 -49.80
N PHE A 6 -7.85 -12.48 -48.61
CA PHE A 6 -7.67 -11.84 -47.33
C PHE A 6 -6.25 -11.27 -47.22
N ALA A 7 -6.16 -9.95 -46.98
CA ALA A 7 -4.95 -9.34 -46.45
C ALA A 7 -5.04 -9.31 -44.92
N CYS A 8 -4.31 -10.20 -44.24
CA CYS A 8 -4.09 -10.13 -42.80
C CYS A 8 -3.08 -9.01 -42.51
N GLY A 9 -3.58 -7.84 -42.10
CA GLY A 9 -2.78 -6.76 -41.51
C GLY A 9 -2.69 -6.94 -39.99
N ASN A 10 -1.50 -7.26 -39.51
CA ASN A 10 -1.14 -7.56 -38.13
C ASN A 10 -1.42 -6.37 -37.17
N LYS A 11 -2.51 -6.43 -36.40
CA LYS A 11 -2.73 -5.51 -35.27
C LYS A 11 -1.99 -6.04 -34.05
N ASN A 12 -0.84 -5.43 -33.77
CA ASN A 12 -0.10 -5.62 -32.53
C ASN A 12 -0.82 -4.86 -31.41
N THR A 13 -1.95 -5.39 -30.94
CA THR A 13 -2.57 -4.94 -29.69
C THR A 13 -1.80 -5.58 -28.54
N LYS A 14 -0.86 -4.82 -27.96
CA LYS A 14 -0.37 -5.08 -26.60
C LYS A 14 -1.59 -5.16 -25.70
N GLY A 15 -2.00 -6.39 -25.38
CA GLY A 15 -2.93 -6.65 -24.30
C GLY A 15 -2.24 -6.24 -23.00
N SER A 16 -2.54 -5.03 -22.53
CA SER A 16 -2.49 -4.79 -21.10
C SER A 16 -3.47 -5.79 -20.49
N LYS A 17 -2.92 -6.82 -19.84
CA LYS A 17 -3.68 -7.56 -18.85
C LYS A 17 -4.12 -6.51 -17.83
N ALA A 18 -5.33 -5.99 -17.98
CA ALA A 18 -6.05 -5.43 -16.87
C ALA A 18 -6.10 -6.58 -15.87
N GLN A 19 -5.30 -6.46 -14.82
CA GLN A 19 -5.33 -7.38 -13.71
C GLN A 19 -6.73 -7.22 -13.13
N GLU A 20 -7.61 -8.15 -13.49
CA GLU A 20 -8.96 -8.24 -12.96
C GLU A 20 -8.80 -8.38 -11.45
N GLN A 21 -8.94 -7.27 -10.74
CA GLN A 21 -8.87 -7.22 -9.29
C GLN A 21 -9.98 -8.13 -8.80
N GLN A 22 -9.60 -9.30 -8.30
CA GLN A 22 -10.50 -10.12 -7.51
C GLN A 22 -11.19 -9.22 -6.47
N PRO A 23 -12.48 -9.46 -6.15
CA PRO A 23 -13.20 -8.62 -5.19
C PRO A 23 -12.34 -8.47 -3.94
N GLN A 24 -11.82 -7.25 -3.71
CA GLN A 24 -10.98 -7.01 -2.56
C GLN A 24 -11.82 -7.26 -1.32
N LYS A 25 -11.50 -8.34 -0.58
CA LYS A 25 -12.03 -8.58 0.76
C LYS A 25 -11.85 -7.32 1.58
N ASP A 26 -12.90 -6.96 2.31
CA ASP A 26 -12.88 -5.85 3.27
C ASP A 26 -11.72 -6.05 4.24
N ARG A 27 -10.86 -5.03 4.33
CA ARG A 27 -9.65 -5.06 5.15
C ARG A 27 -9.09 -3.66 5.37
N VAL A 28 -8.19 -3.54 6.32
CA VAL A 28 -7.34 -2.37 6.52
C VAL A 28 -5.95 -2.70 5.99
N GLU A 29 -5.34 -1.78 5.25
CA GLU A 29 -3.95 -1.86 4.81
C GLU A 29 -3.14 -0.73 5.44
N VAL A 30 -1.97 -1.06 5.96
CA VAL A 30 -0.96 -0.09 6.38
C VAL A 30 0.19 -0.19 5.39
N LEU A 31 0.40 0.87 4.62
CA LEU A 31 1.34 0.89 3.51
C LEU A 31 2.49 1.85 3.85
N TYR A 32 3.67 1.29 4.03
CA TYR A 32 4.89 2.05 4.22
C TYR A 32 5.71 2.02 2.92
N PHE A 33 5.85 3.16 2.26
CA PHE A 33 6.69 3.32 1.09
C PHE A 33 8.07 3.79 1.52
N HIS A 34 9.13 3.30 0.87
CA HIS A 34 10.49 3.73 1.11
C HIS A 34 11.34 3.73 -0.16
N GLY A 35 12.33 4.63 -0.19
CA GLY A 35 13.41 4.58 -1.19
C GLY A 35 14.53 3.62 -0.78
N LYS A 36 15.51 3.44 -1.69
CA LYS A 36 16.75 2.70 -1.41
C LYS A 36 17.59 3.37 -0.32
N GLN A 37 17.67 4.69 -0.36
CA GLN A 37 18.37 5.49 0.64
C GLN A 37 17.39 5.90 1.73
N ARG A 38 17.62 5.44 2.96
CA ARG A 38 16.73 5.67 4.10
C ARG A 38 17.43 6.55 5.12
N CYS A 39 16.77 7.64 5.53
CA CYS A 39 17.22 8.42 6.67
C CYS A 39 16.83 7.71 7.99
N ILE A 40 17.37 8.21 9.10
CA ILE A 40 17.14 7.65 10.44
C ILE A 40 15.64 7.67 10.79
N THR A 41 14.93 8.74 10.39
CA THR A 41 13.49 8.85 10.57
C THR A 41 12.72 7.82 9.75
N CYS A 42 13.13 7.52 8.50
CA CYS A 42 12.52 6.46 7.70
C CYS A 42 12.58 5.11 8.43
N ALA A 43 13.77 4.74 8.92
CA ALA A 43 13.95 3.49 9.67
C ALA A 43 13.09 3.47 10.96
N ALA A 44 12.94 4.61 11.64
CA ALA A 44 12.08 4.72 12.81
C ALA A 44 10.59 4.52 12.47
N ILE A 45 10.11 5.10 11.36
CA ILE A 45 8.73 4.92 10.89
C ILE A 45 8.45 3.44 10.63
N GLU A 46 9.30 2.79 9.84
CA GLU A 46 9.14 1.37 9.49
C GLU A 46 9.15 0.48 10.72
N LYS A 47 10.18 0.63 11.57
CA LYS A 47 10.35 -0.18 12.78
C LYS A 47 9.14 -0.05 13.70
N ASN A 48 8.76 1.19 14.03
CA ASN A 48 7.68 1.42 14.98
C ASN A 48 6.32 1.00 14.42
N THR A 49 6.09 1.16 13.12
CA THR A 49 4.86 0.69 12.47
C THR A 49 4.81 -0.84 12.54
N LYS A 50 5.86 -1.52 12.07
CA LYS A 50 5.95 -2.98 12.08
C LYS A 50 5.76 -3.56 13.48
N GLU A 51 6.47 -3.02 14.47
CA GLU A 51 6.35 -3.45 15.86
C GLU A 51 4.91 -3.29 16.38
N THR A 52 4.24 -2.17 16.05
CA THR A 52 2.83 -1.96 16.43
C THR A 52 1.91 -3.01 15.82
N MET A 53 2.13 -3.36 14.55
CA MET A 53 1.31 -4.36 13.84
C MET A 53 1.50 -5.74 14.47
N GLU A 54 2.74 -6.16 14.66
CA GLU A 54 3.09 -7.49 15.17
C GLU A 54 2.70 -7.68 16.64
N THR A 55 2.73 -6.62 17.45
CA THR A 55 2.44 -6.73 18.89
C THR A 55 0.96 -6.58 19.23
N LEU A 56 0.22 -5.73 18.52
CA LEU A 56 -1.15 -5.37 18.89
C LEU A 56 -2.22 -5.92 17.94
N PHE A 57 -1.84 -6.37 16.74
CA PHE A 57 -2.76 -6.78 15.69
C PHE A 57 -2.37 -8.12 15.03
N ALA A 58 -1.71 -9.00 15.80
CA ALA A 58 -1.24 -10.29 15.29
C ALA A 58 -2.38 -11.17 14.75
N ASP A 59 -3.55 -11.12 15.37
CA ASP A 59 -4.72 -11.89 14.96
C ASP A 59 -5.31 -11.36 13.65
N GLU A 60 -5.43 -10.03 13.51
CA GLU A 60 -5.93 -9.38 12.29
C GLU A 60 -4.94 -9.51 11.12
N LEU A 61 -3.64 -9.52 11.40
CA LEU A 61 -2.61 -9.88 10.42
C LEU A 61 -2.78 -11.34 9.95
N LYS A 62 -3.10 -12.25 10.88
CA LYS A 62 -3.25 -13.68 10.59
C LYS A 62 -4.53 -13.99 9.81
N ASP A 63 -5.64 -13.31 10.09
CA ASP A 63 -6.92 -13.52 9.39
C ASP A 63 -7.08 -12.66 8.11
N GLY A 64 -6.14 -11.74 7.90
CA GLY A 64 -6.06 -10.86 6.72
C GLY A 64 -7.03 -9.67 6.74
N SER A 65 -7.69 -9.39 7.87
CA SER A 65 -8.45 -8.16 8.08
C SER A 65 -7.56 -6.94 8.24
N LEU A 66 -6.29 -7.13 8.63
CA LEU A 66 -5.22 -6.14 8.57
C LEU A 66 -4.07 -6.67 7.70
N VAL A 67 -3.50 -5.81 6.85
CA VAL A 67 -2.33 -6.11 6.04
C VAL A 67 -1.30 -5.01 6.19
N PHE A 68 -0.06 -5.36 6.52
CA PHE A 68 1.06 -4.43 6.49
C PHE A 68 1.95 -4.70 5.28
N LYS A 69 2.31 -3.65 4.51
CA LYS A 69 3.24 -3.76 3.39
C LYS A 69 4.32 -2.70 3.52
N SER A 70 5.58 -3.14 3.41
CA SER A 70 6.73 -2.27 3.16
C SER A 70 7.06 -2.34 1.67
N ILE A 71 7.02 -1.20 0.99
CA ILE A 71 7.04 -1.10 -0.46
C ILE A 71 8.27 -0.30 -0.88
N ASP A 72 9.16 -0.94 -1.64
CA ASP A 72 10.29 -0.25 -2.26
C ASP A 72 9.83 0.49 -3.51
N ILE A 73 9.87 1.82 -3.49
CA ILE A 73 9.43 2.65 -4.62
C ILE A 73 10.38 2.55 -5.82
N SER A 74 11.58 1.97 -5.65
CA SER A 74 12.55 1.79 -6.74
C SER A 74 12.38 0.50 -7.52
N GLN A 75 11.47 -0.36 -7.09
CA GLN A 75 11.12 -1.63 -7.73
C GLN A 75 10.03 -1.40 -8.78
N THR A 76 10.29 -1.84 -10.01
CA THR A 76 9.36 -1.68 -11.14
C THR A 76 8.02 -2.38 -10.92
N GLU A 77 8.02 -3.49 -10.19
CA GLU A 77 6.80 -4.21 -9.80
C GLU A 77 5.87 -3.38 -8.90
N ASN A 78 6.40 -2.33 -8.26
CA ASN A 78 5.63 -1.44 -7.39
C ASN A 78 5.21 -0.14 -8.10
N GLU A 79 5.45 0.03 -9.41
CA GLU A 79 5.09 1.26 -10.13
C GLU A 79 3.61 1.59 -10.04
N GLU A 80 2.73 0.60 -10.24
CA GLU A 80 1.28 0.82 -10.21
C GLU A 80 0.81 1.36 -8.85
N ILE A 81 1.26 0.73 -7.75
CA ILE A 81 0.89 1.16 -6.40
C ILE A 81 1.57 2.49 -6.03
N THR A 82 2.80 2.71 -6.46
CA THR A 82 3.53 3.97 -6.22
C THR A 82 2.83 5.13 -6.92
N ASN A 83 2.39 4.94 -8.16
CA ASN A 83 1.63 5.93 -8.93
C ASN A 83 0.24 6.17 -8.34
N LYS A 84 -0.46 5.12 -7.90
CA LYS A 84 -1.78 5.25 -7.25
C LYS A 84 -1.75 6.18 -6.03
N TYR A 85 -0.69 6.09 -5.23
CA TYR A 85 -0.53 6.91 -4.02
C TYR A 85 0.30 8.18 -4.26
N GLU A 86 0.72 8.43 -5.51
CA GLU A 86 1.54 9.57 -5.93
C GLU A 86 2.82 9.76 -5.09
N VAL A 87 3.44 8.66 -4.67
CA VAL A 87 4.61 8.70 -3.78
C VAL A 87 5.91 8.74 -4.55
N THR A 88 6.79 9.67 -4.16
CA THR A 88 8.16 9.79 -4.71
C THR A 88 9.24 9.64 -3.65
N TRP A 89 8.83 9.46 -2.39
CA TRP A 89 9.69 9.40 -1.22
C TRP A 89 9.06 8.52 -0.14
N SER A 90 9.73 8.39 1.02
CA SER A 90 9.20 7.55 2.08
C SER A 90 7.90 8.13 2.63
N SER A 91 6.88 7.29 2.79
CA SER A 91 5.53 7.74 3.12
C SER A 91 4.79 6.65 3.90
N LEU A 92 3.83 7.04 4.73
CA LEU A 92 3.00 6.12 5.50
C LEU A 92 1.52 6.41 5.27
N PHE A 93 0.77 5.39 4.87
CA PHE A 93 -0.67 5.46 4.63
C PHE A 93 -1.40 4.37 5.41
N ILE A 94 -2.65 4.66 5.76
CA ILE A 94 -3.61 3.66 6.23
C ILE A 94 -4.84 3.71 5.33
N THR A 95 -5.18 2.58 4.73
CA THR A 95 -6.24 2.47 3.73
C THR A 95 -7.27 1.44 4.17
N LYS A 96 -8.54 1.84 4.24
CA LYS A 96 -9.67 0.92 4.43
C LYS A 96 -10.23 0.54 3.08
N TRP A 97 -10.35 -0.75 2.84
CA TRP A 97 -11.10 -1.32 1.73
C TRP A 97 -12.46 -1.80 2.20
N LYS A 98 -13.51 -1.38 1.50
CA LYS A 98 -14.88 -1.82 1.74
C LYS A 98 -15.65 -1.91 0.42
N ASN A 99 -16.19 -3.08 0.09
CA ASN A 99 -16.93 -3.33 -1.15
C ASN A 99 -16.17 -2.86 -2.42
N GLY A 100 -14.86 -3.13 -2.47
CA GLY A 100 -14.00 -2.74 -3.59
C GLY A 100 -13.67 -1.25 -3.70
N LYS A 101 -14.11 -0.42 -2.73
CA LYS A 101 -13.74 1.00 -2.64
C LYS A 101 -12.74 1.21 -1.52
N ASP A 102 -11.72 2.00 -1.78
CA ASP A 102 -10.76 2.43 -0.77
C ASP A 102 -11.03 3.83 -0.23
N SER A 103 -10.71 4.01 1.05
CA SER A 103 -10.55 5.31 1.69
C SER A 103 -9.20 5.33 2.37
N THR A 104 -8.38 6.31 2.01
CA THR A 104 -6.97 6.40 2.43
C THR A 104 -6.76 7.61 3.30
N GLU A 105 -6.03 7.42 4.39
CA GLU A 105 -5.47 8.49 5.21
C GLU A 105 -3.94 8.53 5.03
N ASN A 106 -3.42 9.73 4.73
CA ASN A 106 -1.99 9.98 4.62
C ASN A 106 -1.43 10.41 6.00
N LEU A 107 -0.55 9.60 6.57
CA LEU A 107 0.11 9.86 7.86
C LEU A 107 1.55 10.31 7.71
N THR A 108 2.01 10.60 6.49
CA THR A 108 3.43 10.85 6.22
C THR A 108 3.99 11.98 7.08
N GLU A 109 3.37 13.16 7.09
CA GLU A 109 3.84 14.30 7.88
C GLU A 109 3.89 13.97 9.39
N TYR A 110 2.84 13.34 9.89
CA TYR A 110 2.76 12.93 11.29
C TYR A 110 3.84 11.90 11.66
N ALA A 111 4.06 10.92 10.78
CA ALA A 111 5.06 9.88 10.95
C ALA A 111 6.47 10.49 11.01
N PHE A 112 6.80 11.40 10.10
CA PHE A 112 8.09 12.11 10.14
C PHE A 112 8.25 12.99 11.39
N ALA A 113 7.17 13.61 11.85
CA ALA A 113 7.21 14.45 13.06
C ALA A 113 7.40 13.64 14.34
N LYS A 114 6.82 12.42 14.43
CA LYS A 114 6.66 11.69 15.71
C LYS A 114 7.40 10.37 15.81
N ALA A 115 7.62 9.63 14.71
CA ALA A 115 8.16 8.28 14.80
C ALA A 115 9.55 8.22 15.46
N LEU A 116 10.39 9.23 15.23
CA LEU A 116 11.71 9.30 15.86
C LEU A 116 11.69 10.01 17.22
N SER A 117 10.96 11.13 17.34
CA SER A 117 11.01 12.02 18.51
C SER A 117 10.08 11.59 19.65
N ALA A 118 8.98 10.92 19.35
CA ALA A 118 7.94 10.51 20.28
C ALA A 118 7.31 9.16 19.84
N PRO A 119 8.10 8.07 19.87
CA PRO A 119 7.70 6.79 19.30
C PRO A 119 6.41 6.24 19.93
N ASP A 120 6.22 6.37 21.24
CA ASP A 120 5.00 5.87 21.89
C ASP A 120 3.75 6.63 21.46
N THR A 121 3.87 7.96 21.30
CA THR A 121 2.79 8.80 20.74
C THR A 121 2.46 8.39 19.31
N PHE A 122 3.48 8.13 18.50
CA PHE A 122 3.31 7.65 17.13
C PHE A 122 2.59 6.30 17.09
N LYS A 123 3.05 5.31 17.87
CA LYS A 123 2.44 3.97 17.97
C LYS A 123 0.99 4.05 18.45
N ALA A 124 0.69 4.87 19.44
CA ALA A 124 -0.66 5.07 19.95
C ALA A 124 -1.61 5.64 18.88
N ASN A 125 -1.16 6.62 18.10
CA ASN A 125 -1.96 7.21 17.01
C ASN A 125 -2.26 6.19 15.90
N VAL A 126 -1.23 5.45 15.45
CA VAL A 126 -1.39 4.38 14.44
C VAL A 126 -2.37 3.32 14.96
N THR A 127 -2.21 2.88 16.21
CA THR A 127 -3.11 1.91 16.86
C THR A 127 -4.55 2.39 16.87
N GLN A 128 -4.79 3.65 17.26
CA GLN A 128 -6.13 4.22 17.30
C GLN A 128 -6.77 4.22 15.91
N LYS A 129 -6.04 4.66 14.89
CA LYS A 129 -6.54 4.73 13.51
C LYS A 129 -6.93 3.36 12.98
N ILE A 130 -6.07 2.36 13.18
CA ILE A 130 -6.35 0.98 12.75
C ILE A 130 -7.59 0.44 13.46
N ARG A 131 -7.70 0.60 14.79
CA ARG A 131 -8.87 0.17 15.56
C ARG A 131 -10.16 0.87 15.14
N GLN A 132 -10.09 2.11 14.68
CA GLN A 132 -11.26 2.81 14.14
C GLN A 132 -11.69 2.23 12.80
N LEU A 133 -10.74 1.86 11.95
CA LEU A 133 -11.00 1.33 10.62
C LEU A 133 -11.35 -0.17 10.60
N LEU A 134 -10.95 -0.95 11.61
CA LEU A 134 -11.28 -2.37 11.72
C LEU A 134 -12.73 -2.63 12.17
N LYS A 135 -13.41 -1.63 12.73
CA LYS A 135 -14.84 -1.69 13.07
C LYS A 135 -15.72 -1.74 11.82
#